data_AF-A0A5Y4CY91-F1
#
_entry.id   AF-A0A5Y4CY91-F1
#
_cell.length_a   1.000
_cell.length_b   1.000
_cell.length_c   1.000
_cell.angle_alpha   90.00
_cell.angle_beta   90.00
_cell.angle_gamma   90.00
#
_symmetry.space_group_name_H-M   'P 1'
#
loop_
_entity.id
_entity.type
_entity.pdbx_description
1 polymer ?
#
loop_
_entity_poly.entity_id
_entity_poly.type
_entity_poly.pdbx_seq_one_letter_code
_entity_poly.pdbx_strand_id
1 'polypeptide(L)' 'MKITSIEVFDCELKKRDQTMSSYNPVLIRVNTDSGLSGIGEVGLAYGAGAKAGVGIIRDLA' A
#
# COMPACT_ATOMS: atom_id res chain seq x y z
N MET A 1 22.72 -1.46 -4.07
CA MET A 1 21.33 -1.02 -3.89
C MET A 1 20.95 -1.25 -2.45
N LYS A 2 20.49 -0.20 -1.77
CA LYS A 2 19.96 -0.24 -0.41
C LYS A 2 18.61 0.48 -0.38
N ILE A 3 17.65 -0.08 0.36
CA ILE A 3 16.34 0.57 0.58
C ILE A 3 16.55 1.81 1.44
N THR A 4 15.92 2.93 1.06
CA THR A 4 16.00 4.22 1.76
C THR A 4 14.67 4.65 2.35
N SER A 5 13.55 4.28 1.74
CA SER A 5 12.21 4.51 2.29
C SER A 5 11.18 3.57 1.67
N ILE A 6 10.09 3.36 2.39
CA ILE A 6 8.90 2.66 1.90
C ILE A 6 7.70 3.59 2.11
N GLU A 7 6.96 3.84 1.04
CA GLU A 7 5.70 4.57 1.08
C GLU A 7 4.55 3.57 1.10
N VAL A 8 3.56 3.79 1.98
CA VAL A 8 2.37 2.95 2.10
C VAL A 8 1.13 3.76 1.70
N PHE A 9 0.43 3.31 0.67
CA PHE A 9 -0.77 3.94 0.14
C PHE A 9 -2.01 3.14 0.55
N ASP A 10 -2.76 3.66 1.51
CA ASP A 10 -4.06 3.15 1.95
C ASP A 10 -5.17 3.76 1.08
N CYS A 11 -5.44 3.12 -0.06
CA CYS A 11 -6.27 3.65 -1.14
C CYS A 11 -7.76 3.43 -0.87
N GLU A 12 -8.31 4.12 0.12
CA GLU A 12 -9.76 4.11 0.38
C GLU A 12 -10.55 4.70 -0.79
N LEU A 13 -10.89 3.88 -1.79
CA LEU A 13 -11.45 4.32 -3.07
C LEU A 13 -12.77 5.08 -2.89
N LYS A 14 -13.55 4.75 -1.86
CA LYS A 14 -14.76 5.48 -1.44
C LYS A 14 -14.57 6.99 -1.28
N LYS A 15 -13.35 7.46 -0.99
CA LYS A 15 -13.03 8.90 -0.87
C LYS A 15 -13.09 9.63 -2.21
N ARG A 16 -13.06 8.90 -3.33
CA ARG A 16 -13.12 9.45 -4.70
C ARG A 16 -14.25 8.88 -5.54
N ASP A 17 -14.62 7.62 -5.33
CA ASP A 17 -15.70 6.95 -6.05
C ASP A 17 -16.51 6.07 -5.08
N GLN A 18 -17.75 6.48 -4.82
CA GLN A 18 -18.63 5.80 -3.88
C GLN A 18 -19.10 4.43 -4.38
N THR A 19 -19.09 4.20 -5.69
CA THR A 19 -19.47 2.90 -6.29
C THR A 19 -18.44 1.81 -5.98
N MET A 20 -17.20 2.21 -5.67
CA MET A 20 -16.08 1.33 -5.34
C MET A 20 -15.87 1.14 -3.82
N SER A 21 -16.88 1.43 -3.00
CA SER A 21 -16.78 1.42 -1.53
C SER A 21 -16.45 0.07 -0.90
N SER A 22 -16.60 -1.03 -1.65
CA SER A 22 -16.23 -2.38 -1.22
C SER A 22 -14.74 -2.71 -1.38
N TYR A 23 -13.96 -1.80 -1.99
CA TYR A 23 -12.55 -2.00 -2.30
C TYR A 23 -11.66 -0.96 -1.63
N ASN A 24 -10.55 -1.43 -1.07
CA ASN A 24 -9.47 -0.61 -0.51
C ASN A 24 -8.11 -1.26 -0.82
N PRO A 25 -7.58 -1.08 -2.05
CA PRO A 25 -6.24 -1.55 -2.38
C PRO A 25 -5.18 -0.94 -1.45
N VAL A 26 -4.16 -1.72 -1.13
CA VAL A 26 -3.00 -1.24 -0.36
C VAL A 26 -1.77 -1.40 -1.23
N LEU A 27 -1.23 -0.27 -1.70
CA LEU A 27 -0.05 -0.23 -2.56
C LEU A 27 1.16 0.21 -1.76
N ILE A 28 2.34 -0.20 -2.21
CA ILE A 28 3.62 0.28 -1.68
C ILE A 28 4.54 0.76 -2.79
N ARG A 29 5.43 1.68 -2.43
CA ARG A 29 6.60 2.03 -3.22
C ARG A 29 7.85 1.91 -2.37
N VAL A 30 8.82 1.13 -2.82
CA VAL A 30 10.12 0.93 -2.19
C VAL A 30 11.14 1.76 -2.95
N ASN A 31 11.77 2.71 -2.26
CA ASN A 31 12.77 3.60 -2.84
C ASN A 31 14.17 3.15 -2.43
N THR A 32 15.16 3.35 -3.32
CA THR A 32 16.56 2.99 -3.06
C THR A 32 17.51 4.19 -3.12
N ASP A 33 18.70 4.01 -2.56
CA ASP A 33 19.82 4.95 -2.65
C ASP A 33 20.32 5.21 -4.08
N SER A 34 20.03 4.28 -5.00
CA SER A 34 20.40 4.39 -6.41
C SER A 34 19.41 5.19 -7.27
N GLY A 35 18.31 5.68 -6.69
CA GLY A 35 17.24 6.38 -7.40
C GLY A 35 16.24 5.46 -8.12
N LEU A 36 16.45 4.14 -8.08
CA LEU A 36 15.47 3.15 -8.55
C LEU A 36 14.39 2.93 -7.49
N SER A 37 13.15 2.76 -7.96
CA SER A 37 12.00 2.41 -7.11
C SER A 37 11.23 1.22 -7.68
N GLY A 38 10.68 0.41 -6.79
CA GLY A 38 9.76 -0.68 -7.12
C GLY A 38 8.38 -0.42 -6.53
N ILE A 39 7.34 -0.92 -7.19
CA ILE A 39 5.97 -0.89 -6.67
C ILE A 39 5.49 -2.32 -6.35
N GLY A 40 4.59 -2.43 -5.38
CA GLY A 40 3.97 -3.69 -4.99
C GLY A 40 2.57 -3.48 -4.43
N GLU A 41 1.86 -4.59 -4.25
CA GLU A 41 0.48 -4.61 -3.73
C GLU A 41 0.32 -5.67 -2.65
N VAL A 42 -0.46 -5.34 -1.61
CA VAL A 42 -0.99 -6.32 -0.66
C VAL A 42 -2.35 -6.79 -1.15
N GLY A 43 -2.47 -8.09 -1.44
CA GLY A 43 -3.69 -8.73 -1.99
C GLY A 43 -4.87 -8.84 -1.01
N LEU A 44 -5.19 -7.76 -0.30
CA LEU A 44 -6.29 -7.63 0.66
C LEU A 44 -7.23 -6.47 0.29
N ALA A 45 -7.37 -6.21 -1.02
CA ALA A 45 -8.16 -5.09 -1.54
C ALA A 45 -9.67 -5.19 -1.26
N TYR A 46 -10.17 -6.37 -0.90
CA TYR A 46 -11.58 -6.63 -0.58
C TYR A 46 -11.72 -7.38 0.75
N GLY A 47 -12.94 -7.38 1.31
CA GLY A 47 -13.21 -7.99 2.60
C GLY A 47 -12.61 -7.20 3.78
N ALA A 48 -12.27 -7.89 4.86
CA ALA A 48 -11.89 -7.28 6.14
C ALA A 48 -10.37 -7.34 6.42
N GLY A 49 -9.53 -6.93 5.46
CA GLY A 49 -8.07 -7.11 5.55
C GLY A 49 -7.20 -5.85 5.35
N ALA A 50 -7.69 -4.84 4.63
CA ALA A 50 -6.84 -3.74 4.15
C ALA A 50 -6.04 -3.03 5.27
N LYS A 51 -6.66 -2.69 6.40
CA LYS A 51 -5.97 -2.00 7.51
C LYS A 51 -4.94 -2.88 8.22
N ALA A 52 -5.15 -4.20 8.26
CA ALA A 52 -4.14 -5.13 8.76
C ALA A 52 -2.92 -5.15 7.82
N GLY A 53 -3.13 -5.15 6.50
CA GLY A 53 -2.05 -5.02 5.52
C GLY A 53 -1.22 -3.75 5.70
N VAL A 54 -1.86 -2.61 5.92
CA VAL A 54 -1.16 -1.35 6.23
C VAL A 54 -0.33 -1.45 7.51
N GLY A 55 -0.89 -2.04 8.58
CA GLY A 55 -0.18 -2.22 9.85
C GLY A 55 1.05 -3.11 9.71
N ILE A 56 0.90 -4.29 9.09
CA ILE A 56 1.99 -5.24 8.86
C ILE A 56 3.16 -4.59 8.11
N ILE A 57 2.88 -3.79 7.06
CA ILE A 57 3.96 -3.13 6.33
C ILE A 57 4.65 -2.06 7.16
N ARG A 58 3.91 -1.27 7.94
CA ARG A 58 4.52 -0.26 8.83
C ARG A 58 5.42 -0.87 9.90
N ASP A 59 5.10 -2.07 10.38
CA ASP A 59 5.92 -2.76 11.38
C ASP A 59 7.20 -3.36 10.75
N LEU A 60 7.18 -3.68 9.46
CA LEU A 60 8.30 -4.27 8.73
C LEU A 60 9.20 -3.24 8.01
N ALA A 61 8.72 -2.01 7.85
CA ALA A 61 9.33 -0.96 7.02
C ALA A 61 10.28 -0.03 7.77
#